data_AF-A0A519TQA8-F1
#
_entry.id   AF-A0A519TQA8-F1
#
_cell.length_a   1.000
_cell.length_b   1.000
_cell.length_c   1.000
_cell.angle_alpha   90.00
_cell.angle_beta   90.00
_cell.angle_gamma   90.00
#
_symmetry.space_group_name_H-M   'P 1'
#
loop_
_entity.id
_entity.type
_entity.pdbx_description
1 polymer ?
#
loop_
_entity_poly.entity_id
_entity_poly.type
_entity_poly.pdbx_seq_one_letter_code
_entity_poly.pdbx_strand_id
1 'polypeptide(L)' 'MINITLPDGSSRQYDKGTSAHQIALSISEGLARNVLAAEVNGEIWDSSRAIEADS' A
#
# COMPACT_ATOMS: atom_id res chain seq x y z
N MET A 1 8.96 2.08 -10.71
CA MET A 1 7.58 1.64 -10.47
C MET A 1 7.64 0.24 -9.88
N ILE A 2 6.73 -0.07 -8.96
CA ILE A 2 6.52 -1.39 -8.37
C ILE A 2 5.07 -1.83 -8.64
N ASN A 3 4.84 -3.13 -8.69
CA ASN A 3 3.50 -3.69 -8.81
C ASN A 3 2.98 -4.11 -7.43
N ILE A 4 1.82 -3.60 -7.04
CA ILE A 4 1.15 -3.97 -5.80
C ILE A 4 -0.12 -4.74 -6.13
N THR A 5 -0.26 -5.93 -5.56
CA THR A 5 -1.50 -6.72 -5.63
C THR A 5 -2.35 -6.46 -4.39
N LEU A 6 -3.57 -5.99 -4.60
CA LEU A 6 -4.53 -5.72 -3.53
C LEU A 6 -5.32 -6.99 -3.16
N PRO A 7 -5.97 -7.01 -1.97
CA PRO A 7 -6.74 -8.18 -1.51
C PRO A 7 -7.91 -8.60 -2.42
N ASP A 8 -8.37 -7.69 -3.30
CA ASP A 8 -9.40 -7.97 -4.31
C ASP A 8 -8.83 -8.65 -5.57
N GLY A 9 -7.53 -8.92 -5.62
CA GLY A 9 -6.82 -9.50 -6.75
C GLY A 9 -6.42 -8.49 -7.83
N SER A 10 -6.79 -7.20 -7.68
CA SER A 10 -6.36 -6.17 -8.62
C SER A 10 -4.87 -5.86 -8.43
N SER A 11 -4.17 -5.64 -9.55
CA SER A 11 -2.78 -5.19 -9.53
C SER A 11 -2.70 -3.74 -10.00
N ARG A 12 -1.96 -2.91 -9.25
CA ARG A 12 -1.77 -1.48 -9.53
C ARG A 12 -0.29 -1.13 -9.49
N GLN A 13 0.12 -0.21 -10.36
CA GLN A 13 1.48 0.32 -10.35
C GLN A 13 1.59 1.57 -9.51
N TYR A 14 2.65 1.61 -8.70
CA TYR A 14 3.01 2.75 -7.88
C TYR A 14 4.48 3.09 -8.05
N ASP A 15 4.87 4.29 -7.63
CA ASP A 15 6.27 4.65 -7.57
C ASP A 15 7.00 3.86 -6.48
N LYS A 16 8.28 3.63 -6.72
CA LYS A 16 9.13 2.97 -5.72
C LYS A 16 9.25 3.88 -4.50
N GLY A 17 9.15 3.30 -3.32
CA GLY A 17 9.11 4.01 -2.05
C GLY A 17 7.72 4.51 -1.67
N THR A 18 6.67 4.09 -2.39
CA THR A 18 5.29 4.41 -1.97
C THR A 18 4.99 3.77 -0.61
N SER A 19 4.10 4.38 0.16
CA SER A 19 3.65 3.83 1.45
C SER A 19 2.23 3.28 1.38
N ALA A 20 1.87 2.44 2.34
CA ALA A 20 0.51 1.94 2.44
C ALA A 20 -0.52 3.07 2.63
N HIS A 21 -0.15 4.17 3.30
CA HIS A 21 -0.98 5.37 3.38
C HIS A 21 -1.24 6.00 2.01
N GLN A 22 -0.22 6.12 1.16
CA GLN A 22 -0.36 6.66 -0.20
C GLN A 22 -1.20 5.74 -1.10
N ILE A 23 -1.01 4.43 -0.98
CA ILE A 23 -1.85 3.43 -1.66
C ILE A 23 -3.31 3.58 -1.21
N ALA A 24 -3.57 3.67 0.09
CA ALA A 24 -4.89 3.89 0.64
C ALA A 24 -5.53 5.20 0.14
N LEU A 25 -4.75 6.28 0.06
CA LEU A 25 -5.19 7.58 -0.46
C LEU A 25 -5.58 7.51 -1.93
N SER A 26 -4.88 6.70 -2.74
CA SER A 26 -5.24 6.46 -4.14
C SER A 26 -6.57 5.72 -4.32
N ILE A 27 -7.05 5.03 -3.28
CA ILE A 27 -8.32 4.30 -3.28
C ILE A 27 -9.44 5.23 -2.81
N SER A 28 -9.28 5.86 -1.64
CA SER A 28 -10.19 6.89 -1.14
C SER A 28 -9.59 7.63 0.06
N GLU A 29 -10.01 8.87 0.29
CA GLU A 29 -9.64 9.59 1.51
C GLU A 29 -10.15 8.89 2.78
N GLY A 30 -11.34 8.27 2.72
CA GLY A 30 -11.92 7.55 3.86
C GLY A 30 -11.07 6.38 4.30
N LEU A 31 -10.49 5.64 3.35
CA LEU A 31 -9.56 4.55 3.66
C LEU A 31 -8.26 5.11 4.24
N ALA A 32 -7.67 6.12 3.60
CA ALA A 32 -6.41 6.73 4.08
C ALA A 32 -6.50 7.27 5.50
N ARG A 33 -7.65 7.85 5.89
CA ARG A 33 -7.89 8.34 7.26
C ARG A 33 -7.89 7.24 8.32
N ASN A 34 -8.27 6.02 7.94
CA ASN A 34 -8.43 4.89 8.87
C ASN A 34 -7.28 3.87 8.80
N VAL A 35 -6.35 4.03 7.86
CA VAL A 35 -5.19 3.13 7.71
C VAL A 35 -4.14 3.45 8.75
N LEU A 36 -3.89 2.48 9.65
CA LEU A 36 -2.86 2.53 10.69
C LEU A 36 -1.63 1.71 10.31
N ALA A 37 -1.87 0.52 9.75
CA ALA A 37 -0.87 -0.44 9.33
C ALA A 37 -1.37 -1.16 8.08
N ALA A 38 -0.45 -1.83 7.38
CA ALA A 38 -0.78 -2.73 6.28
C ALA A 38 -0.03 -4.05 6.43
N GLU A 39 -0.65 -5.13 5.98
CA GLU A 39 0.02 -6.40 5.80
C GLU A 39 0.66 -6.41 4.40
N VAL A 40 1.98 -6.56 4.35
CA VAL A 40 2.78 -6.59 3.13
C VAL A 40 3.51 -7.93 3.11
N ASN A 41 3.18 -8.81 2.16
CA ASN A 41 3.75 -10.16 2.07
C ASN A 41 3.71 -10.97 3.38
N GLY A 42 2.63 -10.85 4.15
CA GLY A 42 2.44 -11.55 5.43
C GLY A 42 3.10 -10.86 6.64
N GLU A 43 3.72 -9.70 6.47
CA GLU A 43 4.29 -8.91 7.56
C GLU A 43 3.49 -7.64 7.84
N ILE A 44 3.26 -7.32 9.11
CA ILE A 44 2.59 -6.09 9.52
C ILE A 44 3.57 -4.92 9.50
N TRP A 45 3.31 -3.93 8.65
CA TRP A 45 4.12 -2.73 8.46
C TRP A 45 3.34 -1.48 8.86
N ASP A 46 4.04 -0.48 9.39
CA ASP A 46 3.49 0.86 9.63
C ASP A 46 3.02 1.49 8.31
N SER A 47 1.91 2.24 8.34
CA SER A 47 1.32 2.83 7.15
C SER A 47 2.23 3.83 6.40
N SER A 48 3.21 4.41 7.09
CA SER A 48 4.17 5.37 6.53
C SER A 48 5.46 4.71 5.99
N ARG A 49 5.68 3.43 6.26
CA ARG A 49 6.86 2.70 5.80
C ARG A 49 6.87 2.60 4.27
N ALA A 50 8.02 2.90 3.67
CA ALA A 50 8.22 2.82 2.23
C ALA A 50 8.29 1.37 1.73
N ILE A 51 7.61 1.10 0.62
CA ILE A 51 7.62 -0.17 -0.10
C ILE A 51 8.55 -0.04 -1.31
N GLU A 52 9.62 -0.83 -1.33
CA GLU A 52 10.75 -0.69 -2.26
C GLU A 52 10.76 -1.73 -3.39
N ALA A 53 9.93 -2.77 -3.27
CA ALA A 53 9.82 -3.90 -4.17
C ALA A 53 8.37 -4.34 -4.33
N ASP A 54 8.09 -5.16 -5.34
CA ASP A 54 6.76 -5.70 -5.62
C ASP A 54 6.21 -6.48 -4.41
N SER A 55 4.90 -6.39 -4.17
CA SER A 55 4.24 -6.96 -2.99
C SER A 55 2.75 -7.21 -3.19
#